data_AF-A0A1C9CH94-F1
#
_entry.id   AF-A0A1C9CH94-F1
#
_cell.length_a   1.000
_cell.length_b   1.000
_cell.length_c   1.000
_cell.angle_alpha   90.00
_cell.angle_beta   90.00
_cell.angle_gamma   90.00
#
_symmetry.space_group_name_H-M   'P 1'
#
loop_
_entity.id
_entity.type
_entity.pdbx_description
1 polymer ?
#
loop_
_entity_poly.entity_id
_entity_poly.type
_entity_poly.pdbx_seq_one_letter_code
_entity_poly.pdbx_strand_id
1 'polypeptide(L)'
;MDNSKITYWPVFRGIELNNQVSKLFEKLYFKFNSNLSNKTPSILSIDIANVQIKKEIFKIILLELEILVLDITELEVTMDDLLRLNKKILIDLTNKSIIAAQSLLSYPNSPTISNSLNSTLSYKSLLLEHRLLLQNLILLLVFGSSNIAPEYNSFLKNQVPLKQVEILIDNFVIQLADIVFFNLINSCQSLSQLFDFLKDNNICSENYISARSIATFRNNLLWSQLLSYYIHQPQTVYNNRYQVWLFSINGISCQYVYTSREISFRDLSRLQLVIIIFLEVQDFLLPKIQFFIIFIGKLCTYIFRNTVRFLIKTLLKSFAGVTRSKI
;
A
#
# COMPACT_ATOMS: atom_id res chain seq x y z
N MET A 1 -14.72 16.34 24.27
CA MET A 1 -14.55 14.88 24.36
C MET A 1 -15.73 14.26 23.64
N ASP A 2 -15.61 14.08 22.32
CA ASP A 2 -16.68 13.45 21.54
C ASP A 2 -16.61 11.94 21.72
N ASN A 3 -17.58 11.39 22.45
CA ASN A 3 -17.86 9.95 22.44
C ASN A 3 -18.45 9.59 21.07
N SER A 4 -17.61 9.50 20.04
CA SER A 4 -18.01 8.94 18.75
C SER A 4 -18.35 7.47 18.98
N LYS A 5 -19.64 7.16 19.06
CA LYS A 5 -20.17 5.80 19.17
C LYS A 5 -19.61 4.98 18.00
N ILE A 6 -18.72 4.03 18.30
CA ILE A 6 -18.10 3.18 17.27
C ILE A 6 -19.21 2.36 16.62
N THR A 7 -19.42 2.55 15.32
CA THR A 7 -20.36 1.76 14.53
C THR A 7 -19.66 0.50 14.04
N TYR A 8 -20.29 -0.65 14.27
CA TYR A 8 -19.76 -1.96 13.90
C TYR A 8 -20.40 -2.49 12.62
N TRP A 9 -19.66 -3.31 11.90
CA TRP A 9 -20.13 -4.02 10.72
C TRP A 9 -21.09 -5.15 11.10
N PRO A 10 -22.15 -5.40 10.31
CA PRO A 10 -23.10 -6.48 10.59
C PRO A 10 -22.41 -7.84 10.76
N VAL A 11 -22.88 -8.61 11.73
CA VAL A 11 -22.26 -9.88 12.13
C VAL A 11 -22.66 -11.00 11.18
N PHE A 12 -23.93 -11.05 10.79
CA PHE A 12 -24.50 -12.15 10.03
C PHE A 12 -24.98 -11.70 8.66
N ARG A 13 -25.11 -12.69 7.76
CA ARG A 13 -25.83 -12.55 6.49
C ARG A 13 -27.26 -12.11 6.71
N GLY A 14 -27.75 -11.21 5.86
CA GLY A 14 -29.13 -10.76 5.88
C GLY A 14 -29.32 -9.36 5.31
N ILE A 15 -30.56 -8.86 5.42
CA ILE A 15 -30.99 -7.57 4.88
C ILE A 15 -30.16 -6.41 5.46
N GLU A 16 -29.79 -6.49 6.73
CA GLU A 16 -28.96 -5.46 7.38
C GLU A 16 -27.56 -5.36 6.74
N LEU A 17 -26.91 -6.50 6.48
CA LEU A 17 -25.61 -6.55 5.80
C LEU A 17 -25.71 -5.94 4.41
N ASN A 18 -26.69 -6.38 3.61
CA ASN A 18 -26.88 -5.90 2.24
C ASN A 18 -27.11 -4.38 2.19
N ASN A 19 -27.90 -3.84 3.14
CA ASN A 19 -28.12 -2.40 3.26
C ASN A 19 -26.83 -1.64 3.64
N GLN A 20 -25.99 -2.20 4.51
CA GLN A 20 -24.71 -1.57 4.85
C GLN A 20 -23.70 -1.63 3.71
N VAL A 21 -23.66 -2.73 2.96
CA VAL A 21 -22.85 -2.88 1.74
C VAL A 21 -23.27 -1.86 0.69
N SER A 22 -24.58 -1.70 0.45
CA SER A 22 -25.10 -0.69 -0.48
C SER A 22 -24.70 0.74 -0.06
N LYS A 23 -24.86 1.09 1.23
CA LYS A 23 -24.39 2.39 1.76
C LYS A 23 -22.89 2.58 1.65
N LEU A 24 -22.11 1.51 1.81
CA LEU A 24 -20.65 1.54 1.66
C LEU A 24 -20.27 1.90 0.22
N PHE A 25 -20.87 1.24 -0.77
CA PHE A 25 -20.63 1.53 -2.19
C PHE A 25 -21.09 2.94 -2.55
N GLU A 26 -22.28 3.37 -2.12
CA GLU A 26 -22.79 4.73 -2.32
C GLU A 26 -21.80 5.77 -1.78
N LYS A 27 -21.31 5.59 -0.54
CA LYS A 27 -20.31 6.46 0.06
C LYS A 27 -19.02 6.51 -0.77
N LEU A 28 -18.62 5.39 -1.34
CA LEU A 28 -17.41 5.29 -2.14
C LEU A 28 -17.55 6.02 -3.49
N TYR A 29 -18.70 5.91 -4.16
CA TYR A 29 -19.00 6.75 -5.33
C TYR A 29 -18.90 8.25 -5.02
N PHE A 30 -19.41 8.69 -3.86
CA PHE A 30 -19.25 10.08 -3.45
C PHE A 30 -17.78 10.47 -3.23
N LYS A 31 -16.95 9.59 -2.67
CA LYS A 31 -15.51 9.85 -2.50
C LYS A 31 -14.78 10.05 -3.83
N PHE A 32 -15.21 9.42 -4.93
CA PHE A 32 -14.58 9.63 -6.24
C PHE A 32 -14.70 11.07 -6.73
N ASN A 33 -15.70 11.82 -6.27
CA ASN A 33 -15.86 13.23 -6.64
C ASN A 33 -14.90 14.17 -5.90
N SER A 34 -14.21 13.68 -4.87
CA SER A 34 -13.19 14.44 -4.14
C SER A 34 -11.88 14.56 -4.91
N ASN A 35 -10.86 15.15 -4.29
CA ASN A 35 -9.55 15.26 -4.90
C ASN A 35 -8.90 13.87 -5.05
N LEU A 36 -8.49 13.52 -6.28
CA LEU A 36 -7.85 12.24 -6.62
C LEU A 36 -6.34 12.39 -6.92
N SER A 37 -5.75 13.51 -6.50
CA SER A 37 -4.30 13.71 -6.58
C SER A 37 -3.58 12.75 -5.63
N ASN A 38 -2.49 12.15 -6.08
CA ASN A 38 -1.69 11.28 -5.24
C ASN A 38 -0.82 12.11 -4.29
N LYS A 39 -0.97 11.87 -2.98
CA LYS A 39 -0.16 12.48 -1.90
C LYS A 39 0.74 11.46 -1.21
N THR A 40 0.80 10.25 -1.74
CA THR A 40 1.66 9.18 -1.25
C THR A 40 3.10 9.36 -1.75
N PRO A 41 4.10 8.82 -1.05
CA PRO A 41 5.49 8.87 -1.51
C PRO A 41 5.75 7.94 -2.71
N SER A 42 4.82 7.01 -2.99
CA SER A 42 4.91 6.07 -4.10
C SER A 42 4.32 6.65 -5.38
N ILE A 43 5.01 6.43 -6.50
CA ILE A 43 4.47 6.73 -7.83
C ILE A 43 3.44 5.66 -8.18
N LEU A 44 2.20 6.09 -8.43
CA LEU A 44 1.13 5.21 -8.88
C LEU A 44 0.96 5.37 -10.39
N SER A 45 0.67 4.27 -11.07
CA SER A 45 0.34 4.20 -12.50
C SER A 45 -0.84 5.09 -12.86
N ILE A 46 -1.79 5.26 -11.94
CA ILE A 46 -2.92 6.18 -12.12
C ILE A 46 -2.48 7.64 -12.25
N ASP A 47 -1.28 8.02 -11.79
CA ASP A 47 -0.85 9.44 -11.74
C ASP A 47 -0.68 10.08 -13.11
N ILE A 48 -0.43 9.27 -14.15
CA ILE A 48 -0.37 9.78 -15.52
C ILE A 48 -1.72 10.31 -16.00
N ALA A 49 -2.81 9.77 -15.44
CA ALA A 49 -4.16 10.06 -15.88
C ALA A 49 -4.73 11.34 -15.26
N ASN A 50 -5.54 12.04 -16.04
CA ASN A 50 -6.32 13.17 -15.58
C ASN A 50 -7.42 12.72 -14.58
N VAL A 51 -8.01 13.69 -13.89
CA VAL A 51 -9.00 13.43 -12.85
C VAL A 51 -10.25 12.74 -13.40
N GLN A 52 -10.67 13.04 -14.63
CA GLN A 52 -11.88 12.46 -15.20
C GLN A 52 -11.71 10.98 -15.51
N ILE A 53 -10.61 10.59 -16.16
CA ILE A 53 -10.32 9.19 -16.47
C ILE A 53 -10.08 8.38 -15.19
N LYS A 54 -9.42 8.97 -14.17
CA LYS A 54 -9.31 8.35 -12.84
C LYS A 54 -10.68 8.00 -12.26
N LYS A 55 -11.63 8.96 -12.29
CA LYS A 55 -12.99 8.75 -11.80
C LYS A 55 -13.69 7.61 -12.52
N GLU A 56 -13.64 7.59 -13.85
CA GLU A 56 -14.32 6.56 -14.63
C GLU A 56 -13.73 5.16 -14.39
N ILE A 57 -12.41 5.03 -14.28
CA ILE A 57 -11.78 3.74 -13.97
C ILE A 57 -12.12 3.28 -12.55
N PHE A 58 -12.14 4.18 -11.57
CA PHE A 58 -12.59 3.82 -10.22
C PHE A 58 -14.04 3.36 -10.18
N LYS A 59 -14.94 3.99 -10.95
CA LYS A 59 -16.34 3.55 -11.09
C LYS A 59 -16.43 2.17 -11.74
N ILE A 60 -15.67 1.92 -12.80
CA ILE A 60 -15.63 0.60 -13.47
C ILE A 60 -15.23 -0.49 -12.46
N ILE A 61 -14.16 -0.27 -11.70
CA ILE A 61 -13.68 -1.25 -10.72
C ILE A 61 -14.71 -1.49 -9.61
N LEU A 62 -15.36 -0.43 -9.13
CA LEU A 62 -16.39 -0.55 -8.12
C LEU A 62 -17.60 -1.33 -8.64
N LEU A 63 -18.02 -1.06 -9.88
CA LEU A 63 -19.12 -1.76 -10.55
C LEU A 63 -18.80 -3.25 -10.78
N GLU A 64 -17.58 -3.59 -11.20
CA GLU A 64 -17.15 -4.99 -11.33
C GLU A 64 -17.13 -5.71 -9.97
N LEU A 65 -16.77 -5.01 -8.89
CA LEU A 65 -16.86 -5.57 -7.55
C LEU A 65 -18.31 -5.73 -7.07
N GLU A 66 -19.21 -4.78 -7.39
CA GLU A 66 -20.64 -4.90 -7.09
C GLU A 66 -21.25 -6.14 -7.76
N ILE A 67 -20.99 -6.33 -9.06
CA ILE A 67 -21.42 -7.51 -9.82
C ILE A 67 -20.87 -8.78 -9.16
N LEU A 68 -19.57 -8.78 -8.81
CA LEU A 68 -18.95 -9.94 -8.16
C LEU A 68 -19.59 -10.28 -6.81
N VAL A 69 -19.92 -9.28 -6.00
CA VAL A 69 -20.61 -9.50 -4.71
C VAL A 69 -22.01 -10.07 -4.96
N LEU A 70 -22.75 -9.54 -5.93
CA LEU A 70 -24.07 -10.05 -6.31
C LEU A 70 -23.99 -11.50 -6.78
N ASP A 71 -23.08 -11.81 -7.72
CA ASP A 71 -22.86 -13.17 -8.24
C ASP A 71 -22.56 -14.16 -7.11
N ILE A 72 -21.68 -13.80 -6.17
CA ILE A 72 -21.33 -14.67 -5.04
C ILE A 72 -22.55 -14.87 -4.11
N THR A 73 -23.37 -13.84 -3.92
CA THR A 73 -24.59 -13.96 -3.10
C THR A 73 -25.68 -14.80 -3.76
N GLU A 74 -25.87 -14.67 -5.08
CA GLU A 74 -26.89 -15.39 -5.84
C GLU A 74 -26.54 -16.86 -6.07
N LEU A 75 -25.25 -17.16 -6.29
CA LEU A 75 -24.75 -18.52 -6.49
C LEU A 75 -24.58 -19.31 -5.18
N GLU A 76 -24.95 -18.73 -4.03
CA GLU A 76 -24.82 -19.31 -2.69
C GLU A 76 -23.42 -19.90 -2.41
N VAL A 77 -22.37 -19.25 -2.93
CA VAL A 77 -20.99 -19.74 -2.83
C VAL A 77 -20.61 -19.91 -1.35
N THR A 78 -19.97 -21.03 -1.03
CA THR A 78 -19.55 -21.33 0.35
C THR A 78 -18.27 -20.59 0.71
N MET A 79 -18.00 -20.46 2.02
CA MET A 79 -16.75 -19.88 2.52
C MET A 79 -15.52 -20.62 1.98
N ASP A 80 -15.57 -21.95 1.98
CA ASP A 80 -14.43 -22.79 1.58
C ASP A 80 -14.13 -22.65 0.08
N ASP A 81 -15.18 -22.49 -0.73
CA ASP A 81 -15.03 -22.21 -2.16
C ASP A 81 -14.33 -20.86 -2.39
N LEU A 82 -14.70 -19.82 -1.64
CA LEU A 82 -14.02 -18.52 -1.74
C LEU A 82 -12.57 -18.57 -1.29
N LEU A 83 -12.26 -19.28 -0.21
CA LEU A 83 -10.87 -19.46 0.24
C LEU A 83 -10.02 -20.15 -0.82
N ARG A 84 -10.59 -21.15 -1.51
CA ARG A 84 -9.92 -21.90 -2.58
C ARG A 84 -9.79 -21.10 -3.87
N LEU A 85 -10.83 -20.35 -4.23
CA LEU A 85 -10.91 -19.64 -5.51
C LEU A 85 -10.42 -18.19 -5.45
N ASN A 86 -10.11 -17.64 -4.28
CA ASN A 86 -9.75 -16.22 -4.09
C ASN A 86 -8.74 -15.70 -5.12
N LYS A 87 -7.64 -16.45 -5.36
CA LYS A 87 -6.67 -16.07 -6.40
C LYS A 87 -7.32 -15.94 -7.77
N LYS A 88 -8.11 -16.94 -8.18
CA LYS A 88 -8.79 -16.93 -9.49
C LYS A 88 -9.83 -15.81 -9.59
N ILE A 89 -10.56 -15.54 -8.51
CA ILE A 89 -11.54 -14.44 -8.43
C ILE A 89 -10.84 -13.10 -8.62
N LEU A 90 -9.72 -12.87 -7.95
CA LEU A 90 -8.94 -11.65 -8.12
C LEU A 90 -8.45 -11.48 -9.56
N ILE A 91 -7.95 -12.56 -10.16
CA ILE A 91 -7.51 -12.56 -11.56
C ILE A 91 -8.67 -12.24 -12.50
N ASP A 92 -9.82 -12.89 -12.33
CA ASP A 92 -11.00 -12.65 -13.17
C ASP A 92 -11.48 -11.20 -13.06
N LEU A 93 -11.62 -10.68 -11.84
CA LEU A 93 -12.02 -9.31 -11.60
C LEU A 93 -11.03 -8.30 -12.18
N THR A 94 -9.71 -8.55 -12.06
CA THR A 94 -8.69 -7.70 -12.69
C THR A 94 -8.84 -7.69 -14.21
N ASN A 95 -9.05 -8.85 -14.84
CA ASN A 95 -9.18 -8.97 -16.29
C ASN A 95 -10.45 -8.29 -16.80
N LYS A 96 -11.59 -8.48 -16.13
CA LYS A 96 -12.84 -7.80 -16.44
C LYS A 96 -12.69 -6.28 -16.36
N SER A 97 -12.08 -5.79 -15.27
CA SER A 97 -11.79 -4.36 -15.08
C SER A 97 -10.89 -3.79 -16.19
N ILE A 98 -9.87 -4.55 -16.62
CA ILE A 98 -8.98 -4.16 -17.74
C ILE A 98 -9.77 -4.07 -19.05
N ILE A 99 -10.57 -5.08 -19.37
CA ILE A 99 -11.37 -5.12 -20.61
C ILE A 99 -12.36 -3.95 -20.64
N ALA A 100 -13.04 -3.69 -19.53
CA ALA A 100 -13.95 -2.55 -19.38
C ALA A 100 -13.22 -1.20 -19.48
N ALA A 101 -12.02 -1.07 -18.91
CA ALA A 101 -11.22 0.15 -19.07
C ALA A 101 -10.75 0.35 -20.51
N GLN A 102 -10.43 -0.72 -21.24
CA GLN A 102 -10.03 -0.66 -22.64
C GLN A 102 -11.18 -0.23 -23.55
N SER A 103 -12.39 -0.76 -23.30
CA SER A 103 -13.58 -0.36 -24.06
C SER A 103 -13.93 1.11 -23.82
N LEU A 104 -13.78 1.62 -22.59
CA LEU A 104 -13.93 3.04 -22.28
C LEU A 104 -12.94 3.92 -23.07
N LEU A 105 -11.68 3.48 -23.17
CA LEU A 105 -10.58 4.25 -23.77
C LEU A 105 -10.37 3.97 -25.26
N SER A 106 -11.34 3.35 -25.95
CA SER A 106 -11.26 2.99 -27.37
C SER A 106 -9.91 2.37 -27.77
N TYR A 107 -9.32 1.56 -26.88
CA TYR A 107 -8.01 0.95 -27.11
C TYR A 107 -8.14 -0.10 -28.22
N PRO A 108 -7.25 -0.12 -29.23
CA PRO A 108 -7.32 -1.14 -30.27
C PRO A 108 -7.13 -2.51 -29.61
N ASN A 109 -8.12 -3.39 -29.79
CA ASN A 109 -8.14 -4.76 -29.27
C ASN A 109 -6.81 -5.46 -29.59
N SER A 110 -5.90 -5.56 -28.62
CA SER A 110 -4.71 -6.39 -28.76
C SER A 110 -5.04 -7.79 -28.23
N PRO A 111 -4.94 -8.84 -29.06
CA PRO A 111 -5.46 -10.17 -28.71
C PRO A 111 -4.59 -10.96 -27.71
N THR A 112 -3.65 -10.34 -27.00
CA THR A 112 -2.59 -11.08 -26.27
C THR A 112 -2.21 -10.49 -24.91
N ILE A 113 -3.15 -9.85 -24.19
CA ILE A 113 -2.83 -9.21 -22.90
C ILE A 113 -2.77 -10.23 -21.74
N SER A 114 -3.56 -11.29 -21.78
CA SER A 114 -3.68 -12.30 -20.70
C SER A 114 -2.35 -13.01 -20.37
N ASN A 115 -1.50 -13.26 -21.36
CA ASN A 115 -0.21 -13.92 -21.13
C ASN A 115 0.88 -12.96 -20.60
N SER A 116 0.80 -11.66 -20.92
CA SER A 116 1.79 -10.68 -20.48
C SER A 116 1.59 -10.25 -19.01
N LEU A 117 0.34 -10.15 -18.56
CA LEU A 117 -0.05 -9.75 -17.20
C LEU A 117 0.60 -10.61 -16.12
N ASN A 118 0.56 -11.94 -16.31
CA ASN A 118 1.12 -12.93 -15.37
C ASN A 118 2.63 -12.76 -15.12
N SER A 119 3.34 -12.09 -16.03
CA SER A 119 4.80 -11.91 -15.91
C SER A 119 5.20 -10.68 -15.09
N THR A 120 4.33 -9.68 -14.98
CA THR A 120 4.65 -8.38 -14.39
C THR A 120 4.82 -8.43 -12.87
N LEU A 121 5.72 -7.61 -12.34
CA LEU A 121 6.02 -7.59 -10.90
C LEU A 121 4.86 -7.05 -10.08
N SER A 122 4.13 -6.04 -10.58
CA SER A 122 2.95 -5.47 -9.93
C SER A 122 1.85 -6.50 -9.75
N TYR A 123 1.57 -7.30 -10.78
CA TYR A 123 0.59 -8.38 -10.71
C TYR A 123 1.05 -9.50 -9.77
N LYS A 124 2.34 -9.85 -9.78
CA LYS A 124 2.90 -10.80 -8.80
C LYS A 124 2.78 -10.30 -7.36
N SER A 125 3.10 -9.02 -7.09
CA SER A 125 2.91 -8.46 -5.76
C SER A 125 1.44 -8.50 -5.34
N LEU A 126 0.51 -8.19 -6.25
CA LEU A 126 -0.93 -8.25 -5.97
C LEU A 126 -1.37 -9.67 -5.59
N LEU A 127 -0.94 -10.66 -6.36
CA LEU A 127 -1.27 -12.06 -6.13
C LEU A 127 -0.68 -12.60 -4.83
N LEU A 128 0.48 -12.10 -4.38
CA LEU A 128 1.01 -12.43 -3.06
C LEU A 128 0.12 -11.90 -1.94
N GLU A 129 -0.54 -10.76 -2.15
CA GLU A 129 -1.39 -10.09 -1.15
C GLU A 129 -2.89 -10.39 -1.29
N HIS A 130 -3.28 -11.28 -2.20
CA HIS A 130 -4.68 -11.66 -2.50
C HIS A 130 -5.55 -11.93 -1.26
N ARG A 131 -4.99 -12.49 -0.18
CA ARG A 131 -5.72 -12.77 1.07
C ARG A 131 -6.12 -11.50 1.81
N LEU A 132 -5.22 -10.53 1.90
CA LEU A 132 -5.44 -9.30 2.63
C LEU A 132 -6.22 -8.28 1.81
N LEU A 133 -6.01 -8.31 0.50
CA LEU A 133 -6.65 -7.40 -0.44
C LEU A 133 -8.11 -7.78 -0.71
N LEU A 134 -8.36 -8.99 -1.22
CA LEU A 134 -9.67 -9.38 -1.75
C LEU A 134 -10.43 -10.32 -0.82
N GLN A 135 -9.81 -11.39 -0.32
CA GLN A 135 -10.52 -12.39 0.48
C GLN A 135 -11.19 -11.77 1.68
N ASN A 136 -10.45 -11.04 2.51
CA ASN A 136 -11.03 -10.40 3.70
C ASN A 136 -12.18 -9.44 3.34
N LEU A 137 -12.05 -8.71 2.23
CA LEU A 137 -13.08 -7.81 1.75
C LEU A 137 -14.34 -8.57 1.32
N ILE A 138 -14.25 -9.57 0.45
CA ILE A 138 -15.40 -10.37 0.02
C ILE A 138 -16.08 -11.05 1.20
N LEU A 139 -15.29 -11.63 2.12
CA LEU A 139 -15.84 -12.28 3.31
C LEU A 139 -16.67 -11.30 4.15
N LEU A 140 -16.18 -10.07 4.34
CA LEU A 140 -16.90 -9.02 5.04
C LEU A 140 -18.17 -8.59 4.31
N LEU A 141 -18.11 -8.42 2.99
CA LEU A 141 -19.24 -7.95 2.18
C LEU A 141 -20.36 -9.01 2.08
N VAL A 142 -20.00 -10.30 1.97
CA VAL A 142 -20.96 -11.38 1.71
C VAL A 142 -21.41 -12.12 2.97
N PHE A 143 -20.53 -12.30 3.95
CA PHE A 143 -20.80 -13.13 5.14
C PHE A 143 -20.91 -12.34 6.45
N GLY A 144 -20.45 -11.09 6.45
CA GLY A 144 -20.39 -10.26 7.66
C GLY A 144 -19.17 -10.58 8.53
N SER A 145 -19.20 -10.11 9.79
CA SER A 145 -18.05 -10.18 10.69
C SER A 145 -17.93 -11.47 11.51
N SER A 146 -18.92 -12.38 11.46
CA SER A 146 -18.96 -13.59 12.30
C SER A 146 -17.85 -14.60 12.02
N ASN A 147 -17.37 -14.66 10.78
CA ASN A 147 -16.52 -15.76 10.31
C ASN A 147 -15.08 -15.31 9.99
N ILE A 148 -14.70 -14.11 10.39
CA ILE A 148 -13.35 -13.59 10.14
C ILE A 148 -12.42 -14.18 11.20
N ALA A 149 -11.37 -14.84 10.71
CA ALA A 149 -10.33 -15.39 11.58
C ALA A 149 -9.70 -14.28 12.44
N PRO A 150 -9.39 -14.54 13.72
CA PRO A 150 -8.81 -13.55 14.64
C PRO A 150 -7.40 -13.08 14.25
N GLU A 151 -6.80 -13.65 13.20
CA GLU A 151 -5.47 -13.30 12.68
C GLU A 151 -5.32 -11.80 12.33
N TYR A 152 -6.44 -11.11 12.05
CA TYR A 152 -6.46 -9.70 11.63
C TYR A 152 -6.87 -8.71 12.73
N ASN A 153 -7.61 -9.17 13.76
CA ASN A 153 -8.10 -8.34 14.86
C ASN A 153 -7.69 -8.96 16.19
N SER A 154 -6.56 -8.51 16.71
CA SER A 154 -6.00 -8.99 17.98
C SER A 154 -6.82 -8.66 19.22
N PHE A 155 -7.97 -7.97 19.11
CA PHE A 155 -8.64 -7.45 20.32
C PHE A 155 -10.15 -7.66 20.46
N LEU A 156 -10.97 -7.84 19.42
CA LEU A 156 -12.40 -8.13 19.61
C LEU A 156 -12.98 -9.10 18.56
N LYS A 157 -13.47 -10.24 19.06
CA LYS A 157 -14.22 -11.24 18.28
C LYS A 157 -15.55 -10.64 17.82
N ASN A 158 -15.89 -10.79 16.54
CA ASN A 158 -17.17 -10.40 15.92
C ASN A 158 -17.51 -8.90 15.98
N GLN A 159 -16.54 -8.02 16.20
CA GLN A 159 -16.75 -6.57 16.24
C GLN A 159 -15.75 -5.86 15.32
N VAL A 160 -16.02 -5.94 14.02
CA VAL A 160 -15.25 -5.21 13.01
C VAL A 160 -15.80 -3.78 12.93
N PRO A 161 -15.00 -2.74 13.17
CA PRO A 161 -15.44 -1.36 12.98
C PRO A 161 -15.79 -1.11 11.51
N LEU A 162 -16.87 -0.38 11.25
CA LEU A 162 -17.28 -0.02 9.88
C LEU A 162 -16.15 0.70 9.12
N LYS A 163 -15.36 1.53 9.82
CA LYS A 163 -14.20 2.22 9.26
C LYS A 163 -13.10 1.27 8.74
N GLN A 164 -12.97 0.07 9.33
CA GLN A 164 -12.03 -0.93 8.84
C GLN A 164 -12.46 -1.48 7.49
N VAL A 165 -13.77 -1.70 7.28
CA VAL A 165 -14.31 -2.13 5.98
C VAL A 165 -14.14 -1.03 4.94
N GLU A 166 -14.37 0.23 5.30
CA GLU A 166 -14.09 1.39 4.43
C GLU A 166 -12.62 1.47 3.99
N ILE A 167 -11.69 1.19 4.91
CA ILE A 167 -10.25 1.18 4.58
C ILE A 167 -9.93 0.05 3.59
N LEU A 168 -10.50 -1.13 3.76
CA LEU A 168 -10.26 -2.27 2.88
C LEU A 168 -10.76 -2.02 1.47
N ILE A 169 -11.98 -1.47 1.33
CA ILE A 169 -12.55 -1.19 0.01
C ILE A 169 -11.86 -0.01 -0.69
N ASP A 170 -11.52 1.07 0.04
CA ASP A 170 -10.75 2.19 -0.52
C ASP A 170 -9.41 1.68 -1.07
N ASN A 171 -8.71 0.87 -0.27
CA ASN A 171 -7.44 0.27 -0.66
C ASN A 171 -7.62 -0.60 -1.90
N PHE A 172 -8.61 -1.50 -1.89
CA PHE A 172 -8.89 -2.41 -3.00
C PHE A 172 -9.08 -1.69 -4.33
N VAL A 173 -9.97 -0.69 -4.37
CA VAL A 173 -10.25 0.08 -5.58
C VAL A 173 -8.99 0.79 -6.09
N ILE A 174 -8.18 1.37 -5.20
CA ILE A 174 -6.94 2.05 -5.58
C ILE A 174 -5.89 1.05 -6.11
N GLN A 175 -5.68 -0.08 -5.43
CA GLN A 175 -4.69 -1.10 -5.87
C GLN A 175 -5.05 -1.65 -7.26
N LEU A 176 -6.34 -1.93 -7.48
CA LEU A 176 -6.80 -2.43 -8.77
C LEU A 176 -6.67 -1.39 -9.87
N ALA A 177 -7.01 -0.13 -9.59
CA ALA A 177 -6.87 0.93 -10.58
C ALA A 177 -5.40 1.11 -10.98
N ASP A 178 -4.49 1.06 -10.00
CA ASP A 178 -3.06 1.10 -10.27
C ASP A 178 -2.63 0.00 -11.25
N ILE A 179 -3.14 -1.23 -11.07
CA ILE A 179 -2.79 -2.36 -11.93
C ILE A 179 -3.46 -2.30 -13.29
N VAL A 180 -4.72 -1.87 -13.36
CA VAL A 180 -5.44 -1.66 -14.62
C VAL A 180 -4.67 -0.63 -15.45
N PHE A 181 -4.32 0.52 -14.87
CA PHE A 181 -3.55 1.54 -15.56
C PHE A 181 -2.13 1.08 -15.90
N PHE A 182 -1.48 0.37 -15.00
CA PHE A 182 -0.16 -0.18 -15.28
C PHE A 182 -0.19 -1.07 -16.52
N ASN A 183 -1.21 -1.93 -16.62
CA ASN A 183 -1.37 -2.82 -17.75
C ASN A 183 -1.64 -2.04 -19.05
N LEU A 184 -2.48 -1.01 -19.00
CA LEU A 184 -2.69 -0.13 -20.15
C LEU A 184 -1.36 0.49 -20.62
N ILE A 185 -0.57 1.06 -19.71
CA ILE A 185 0.75 1.66 -20.03
C ILE A 185 1.71 0.61 -20.59
N ASN A 186 1.76 -0.58 -19.97
CA ASN A 186 2.74 -1.61 -20.33
C ASN A 186 2.36 -2.40 -21.59
N SER A 187 1.09 -2.37 -21.98
CA SER A 187 0.61 -2.94 -23.24
C SER A 187 1.14 -2.17 -24.47
N CYS A 188 1.56 -0.91 -24.29
CA CYS A 188 2.23 -0.14 -25.34
C CYS A 188 3.70 -0.55 -25.47
N GLN A 189 4.06 -1.16 -26.60
CA GLN A 189 5.41 -1.66 -26.85
C GLN A 189 6.41 -0.52 -27.02
N SER A 190 6.04 0.53 -27.76
CA SER A 190 6.88 1.71 -27.98
C SER A 190 6.42 2.93 -27.17
N LEU A 191 7.36 3.85 -26.93
CA LEU A 191 7.03 5.14 -26.32
C LEU A 191 6.12 5.98 -27.23
N SER A 192 6.27 5.88 -28.56
CA SER A 192 5.40 6.56 -29.52
C SER A 192 3.95 6.09 -29.41
N GLN A 193 3.72 4.77 -29.38
CA GLN A 193 2.38 4.20 -29.20
C GLN A 193 1.75 4.65 -27.88
N LEU A 194 2.53 4.69 -26.79
CA LEU A 194 2.06 5.19 -25.51
C LEU A 194 1.69 6.67 -25.58
N PHE A 195 2.50 7.48 -26.24
CA PHE A 195 2.25 8.91 -26.42
C PHE A 195 0.97 9.16 -27.22
N ASP A 196 0.81 8.47 -28.35
CA ASP A 196 -0.36 8.59 -29.22
C ASP A 196 -1.62 8.11 -28.48
N PHE A 197 -1.57 6.96 -27.80
CA PHE A 197 -2.67 6.45 -26.99
C PHE A 197 -3.14 7.43 -25.91
N LEU A 198 -2.18 8.04 -25.19
CA LEU A 198 -2.49 8.99 -24.13
C LEU A 198 -3.06 10.30 -24.66
N LYS A 199 -2.60 10.74 -25.83
CA LYS A 199 -3.03 11.98 -26.49
C LYS A 199 -4.40 11.83 -27.13
N ASP A 200 -4.60 10.78 -27.92
CA ASP A 200 -5.84 10.57 -28.69
C ASP A 200 -7.05 10.39 -27.77
N ASN A 201 -6.84 9.77 -26.60
CA ASN A 201 -7.88 9.56 -25.60
C ASN A 201 -7.95 10.65 -24.52
N ASN A 202 -7.19 11.74 -24.66
CA ASN A 202 -7.09 12.84 -23.68
C ASN A 202 -6.85 12.34 -22.24
N ILE A 203 -6.02 11.30 -22.07
CA ILE A 203 -5.81 10.65 -20.77
C ILE A 203 -4.86 11.46 -19.89
N CYS A 204 -3.84 12.11 -20.49
CA CYS A 204 -2.77 12.75 -19.74
C CYS A 204 -3.24 13.88 -18.82
N SER A 205 -2.68 13.92 -17.61
CA SER A 205 -2.68 15.13 -16.79
C SER A 205 -1.70 16.18 -17.36
N GLU A 206 -1.89 17.45 -16.99
CA GLU A 206 -1.09 18.59 -17.47
C GLU A 206 0.43 18.43 -17.21
N ASN A 207 0.81 17.59 -16.26
CA ASN A 207 2.22 17.33 -15.93
C ASN A 207 2.94 16.43 -16.96
N TYR A 208 2.20 15.72 -17.82
CA TYR A 208 2.75 14.69 -18.72
C TYR A 208 2.49 14.98 -20.20
N ILE A 209 2.68 16.23 -20.62
CA ILE A 209 2.42 16.67 -22.00
C ILE A 209 3.52 16.24 -22.99
N SER A 210 4.76 16.05 -22.51
CA SER A 210 5.90 15.75 -23.39
C SER A 210 6.23 14.26 -23.45
N ALA A 211 6.77 13.79 -24.58
CA ALA A 211 7.29 12.43 -24.71
C ALA A 211 8.38 12.13 -23.67
N ARG A 212 9.20 13.13 -23.31
CA ARG A 212 10.23 13.00 -22.26
C ARG A 212 9.60 12.76 -20.89
N SER A 213 8.58 13.53 -20.50
CA SER A 213 7.89 13.36 -19.21
C SER A 213 7.23 11.99 -19.11
N ILE A 214 6.62 11.50 -20.19
CA ILE A 214 6.00 10.17 -20.24
C ILE A 214 7.07 9.06 -20.14
N ALA A 215 8.20 9.21 -20.82
CA ALA A 215 9.32 8.27 -20.71
C ALA A 215 9.88 8.21 -19.28
N THR A 216 10.11 9.37 -18.65
CA THR A 216 10.59 9.42 -17.27
C THR A 216 9.58 8.82 -16.30
N PHE A 217 8.28 9.05 -16.52
CA PHE A 217 7.23 8.45 -15.71
C PHE A 217 7.25 6.93 -15.81
N ARG A 218 7.26 6.36 -17.03
CA ARG A 218 7.31 4.92 -17.26
C ARG A 218 8.55 4.29 -16.59
N ASN A 219 9.71 4.90 -16.72
CA ASN A 219 10.95 4.41 -16.12
C ASN A 219 10.89 4.43 -14.59
N ASN A 220 10.43 5.54 -14.00
CA ASN A 220 10.29 5.66 -12.55
C ASN A 220 9.25 4.69 -12.00
N LEU A 221 8.20 4.43 -12.75
CA LEU A 221 7.16 3.46 -12.40
C LEU A 221 7.72 2.04 -12.37
N LEU A 222 8.46 1.62 -13.40
CA LEU A 222 9.11 0.30 -13.42
C LEU A 222 10.11 0.15 -12.26
N TRP A 223 10.87 1.21 -11.97
CA TRP A 223 11.78 1.23 -10.82
C TRP A 223 11.03 1.12 -9.47
N SER A 224 9.94 1.88 -9.32
CA SER A 224 9.07 1.82 -8.14
C SER A 224 8.52 0.42 -7.91
N GLN A 225 8.10 -0.29 -8.97
CA GLN A 225 7.62 -1.67 -8.86
C GLN A 225 8.71 -2.66 -8.46
N LEU A 226 9.92 -2.52 -9.01
CA LEU A 226 11.07 -3.34 -8.60
C LEU A 226 11.37 -3.15 -7.11
N LEU A 227 11.42 -1.90 -6.66
CA LEU A 227 11.67 -1.54 -5.27
C LEU A 227 10.55 -2.05 -4.35
N SER A 228 9.30 -1.89 -4.78
CA SER A 228 8.12 -2.35 -4.06
C SER A 228 8.16 -3.87 -3.87
N TYR A 229 8.39 -4.63 -4.94
CA TYR A 229 8.39 -6.09 -4.90
C TYR A 229 9.58 -6.65 -4.12
N TYR A 230 10.81 -6.20 -4.40
CA TYR A 230 11.99 -6.82 -3.79
C TYR A 230 12.36 -6.26 -2.43
N ILE A 231 12.03 -5.00 -2.12
CA ILE A 231 12.47 -4.35 -0.88
C ILE A 231 11.29 -4.06 0.05
N HIS A 232 10.28 -3.32 -0.41
CA HIS A 232 9.21 -2.88 0.49
C HIS A 232 8.29 -4.02 0.92
N GLN A 233 7.94 -4.94 0.02
CA GLN A 233 7.09 -6.09 0.34
C GLN A 233 7.71 -7.01 1.42
N PRO A 234 8.98 -7.45 1.35
CA PRO A 234 9.57 -8.21 2.45
C PRO A 234 9.71 -7.37 3.73
N GLN A 235 9.97 -6.06 3.63
CA GLN A 235 10.00 -5.18 4.81
C GLN A 235 8.64 -5.10 5.53
N THR A 236 7.53 -5.02 4.80
CA THR A 236 6.20 -4.96 5.40
C THR A 236 5.79 -6.30 6.00
N VAL A 237 6.14 -7.41 5.34
CA VAL A 237 5.96 -8.77 5.88
C VAL A 237 6.75 -8.95 7.18
N TYR A 238 8.04 -8.58 7.19
CA TYR A 238 8.89 -8.67 8.38
C TYR A 238 8.35 -7.85 9.56
N ASN A 239 7.89 -6.63 9.29
CA ASN A 239 7.37 -5.72 10.31
C ASN A 239 5.92 -5.99 10.74
N ASN A 240 5.25 -7.02 10.22
CA ASN A 240 3.82 -7.29 10.43
C ASN A 240 2.93 -6.06 10.12
N ARG A 241 3.24 -5.37 9.02
CA ARG A 241 2.50 -4.19 8.56
C ARG A 241 1.91 -4.44 7.18
N TYR A 242 0.82 -3.75 6.89
CA TYR A 242 0.25 -3.64 5.56
C TYR A 242 0.10 -2.18 5.19
N GLN A 243 0.54 -1.85 3.99
CA GLN A 243 0.32 -0.53 3.42
C GLN A 243 -1.08 -0.48 2.81
N VAL A 244 -1.89 0.47 3.26
CA VAL A 244 -3.24 0.71 2.72
C VAL A 244 -3.30 2.10 2.09
N TRP A 245 -3.92 2.19 0.93
CA TRP A 245 -4.25 3.45 0.27
C TRP A 245 -5.68 3.86 0.57
N LEU A 246 -5.90 5.15 0.80
CA LEU A 246 -7.16 5.70 1.26
C LEU A 246 -7.55 6.93 0.47
N PHE A 247 -8.83 7.05 0.13
CA PHE A 247 -9.39 8.29 -0.39
C PHE A 247 -9.55 9.28 0.77
N SER A 248 -8.93 10.44 0.65
CA SER A 248 -9.07 11.55 1.59
C SER A 248 -9.49 12.83 0.86
N ILE A 249 -10.01 13.80 1.60
CA ILE A 249 -10.43 15.10 1.06
C ILE A 249 -9.28 15.78 0.28
N ASN A 250 -8.04 15.55 0.72
CA ASN A 250 -6.85 16.19 0.16
C ASN A 250 -6.21 15.40 -1.00
N GLY A 251 -6.71 14.20 -1.32
CA GLY A 251 -6.08 13.28 -2.27
C GLY A 251 -6.05 11.83 -1.80
N ILE A 252 -5.33 11.01 -2.55
CA ILE A 252 -5.00 9.63 -2.16
C ILE A 252 -3.88 9.69 -1.12
N SER A 253 -4.13 9.09 0.03
CA SER A 253 -3.19 9.01 1.15
C SER A 253 -2.79 7.57 1.44
N CYS A 254 -1.69 7.39 2.17
CA CYS A 254 -1.14 6.09 2.51
C CYS A 254 -1.00 5.96 4.02
N GLN A 255 -1.39 4.82 4.57
CA GLN A 255 -1.24 4.50 5.99
C GLN A 255 -0.74 3.06 6.17
N TYR A 256 -0.12 2.78 7.32
CA TYR A 256 0.26 1.41 7.69
C TYR A 256 -0.69 0.88 8.75
N VAL A 257 -1.26 -0.29 8.47
CA VAL A 257 -2.11 -1.04 9.41
C VAL A 257 -1.35 -2.26 9.88
N TYR A 258 -1.47 -2.59 11.16
CA TYR A 258 -0.91 -3.82 11.70
C TYR A 258 -1.69 -5.04 11.18
N THR A 259 -0.99 -6.08 10.76
CA THR A 259 -1.61 -7.37 10.40
C THR A 259 -0.63 -8.50 10.66
N SER A 260 -1.12 -9.64 11.15
CA SER A 260 -0.28 -10.84 11.23
C SER A 260 0.08 -11.31 9.82
N ARG A 261 1.38 -11.55 9.56
CA ARG A 261 1.93 -11.91 8.24
C ARG A 261 2.66 -13.25 8.22
N GLU A 262 2.48 -14.10 9.24
CA GLU A 262 3.23 -15.35 9.39
C GLU A 262 3.15 -16.26 8.15
N ILE A 263 1.96 -16.37 7.55
CA ILE A 263 1.74 -17.23 6.39
C ILE A 263 2.39 -16.65 5.13
N SER A 264 2.48 -15.31 5.03
CA SER A 264 3.05 -14.61 3.88
C SER A 264 4.55 -14.87 3.68
N PHE A 265 5.29 -15.25 4.73
CA PHE A 265 6.70 -15.62 4.60
C PHE A 265 6.93 -16.81 3.64
N ARG A 266 5.98 -17.74 3.58
CA ARG A 266 6.08 -18.93 2.71
C ARG A 266 5.92 -18.60 1.23
N ASP A 267 5.25 -17.48 0.93
CA ASP A 267 4.97 -17.05 -0.43
C ASP A 267 6.09 -16.16 -1.01
N LEU A 268 7.08 -15.76 -0.19
CA LEU A 268 8.19 -14.91 -0.63
C LEU A 268 9.20 -15.66 -1.50
N SER A 269 9.72 -14.94 -2.49
CA SER A 269 10.81 -15.40 -3.35
C SER A 269 12.15 -15.47 -2.61
N ARG A 270 13.09 -16.28 -3.11
CA ARG A 270 14.43 -16.42 -2.52
C ARG A 270 15.18 -15.08 -2.39
N LEU A 271 15.04 -14.18 -3.36
CA LEU A 271 15.66 -12.85 -3.29
C LEU A 271 15.01 -11.97 -2.21
N GLN A 272 13.70 -12.05 -2.02
CA GLN A 272 13.01 -11.36 -0.93
C GLN A 272 13.43 -11.89 0.45
N LEU A 273 13.67 -13.20 0.58
CA LEU A 273 14.19 -13.80 1.81
C LEU A 273 15.60 -13.28 2.17
N VAL A 274 16.45 -13.02 1.19
CA VAL A 274 17.76 -12.39 1.43
C VAL A 274 17.60 -11.00 2.04
N ILE A 275 16.61 -10.22 1.58
CA ILE A 275 16.30 -8.91 2.18
C ILE A 275 15.85 -9.05 3.64
N ILE A 276 15.05 -10.07 3.97
CA ILE A 276 14.66 -10.35 5.36
C ILE A 276 15.89 -10.65 6.22
N ILE A 277 16.82 -11.48 5.73
CA ILE A 277 18.07 -11.77 6.45
C ILE A 277 18.86 -10.48 6.71
N PHE A 278 18.93 -9.57 5.74
CA PHE A 278 19.57 -8.27 5.96
C PHE A 278 18.87 -7.44 7.03
N LEU A 279 17.54 -7.44 7.08
CA LEU A 279 16.77 -6.76 8.14
C LEU A 279 17.03 -7.39 9.51
N GLU A 280 17.07 -8.72 9.61
CA GLU A 280 17.39 -9.43 10.85
C GLU A 280 18.81 -9.12 11.35
N VAL A 281 19.78 -9.10 10.44
CA VAL A 281 21.16 -8.72 10.75
C VAL A 281 21.22 -7.25 11.20
N GLN A 282 20.49 -6.36 10.53
CA GLN A 282 20.38 -4.96 10.91
C GLN A 282 19.82 -4.82 12.33
N ASP A 283 18.71 -5.49 12.66
CA ASP A 283 18.08 -5.42 13.98
C ASP A 283 18.95 -6.03 15.08
N PHE A 284 19.78 -7.02 14.75
CA PHE A 284 20.76 -7.57 15.68
C PHE A 284 21.98 -6.65 15.90
N LEU A 285 22.44 -5.95 14.86
CA LEU A 285 23.64 -5.11 14.90
C LEU A 285 23.37 -3.69 15.42
N LEU A 286 22.24 -3.07 15.03
CA LEU A 286 21.92 -1.68 15.39
C LEU A 286 21.98 -1.40 16.89
N PRO A 287 21.38 -2.21 17.78
CA PRO A 287 21.45 -1.98 19.22
C PRO A 287 22.89 -2.05 19.76
N LYS A 288 23.71 -2.94 19.20
CA LYS A 288 25.11 -3.12 19.60
C LYS A 288 25.98 -1.94 19.18
N ILE A 289 25.79 -1.48 17.94
CA ILE A 289 26.48 -0.29 17.42
C ILE A 289 26.09 0.95 18.23
N GLN A 290 24.79 1.13 18.51
CA GLN A 290 24.31 2.24 19.36
C GLN A 290 24.94 2.20 20.76
N PHE A 291 24.99 1.01 21.39
CA PHE A 291 25.64 0.85 22.68
C PHE A 291 27.12 1.25 22.63
N PHE A 292 27.85 0.81 21.59
CA PHE A 292 29.27 1.13 21.41
C PHE A 292 29.50 2.63 21.20
N ILE A 293 28.67 3.30 20.39
CA ILE A 293 28.72 4.75 20.18
C ILE A 293 28.45 5.50 21.48
N ILE A 294 27.42 5.11 22.23
CA ILE A 294 27.09 5.72 23.53
C ILE A 294 28.23 5.51 24.54
N PHE A 295 28.85 4.33 24.55
CA PHE A 295 29.99 4.02 25.39
C PHE A 295 31.21 4.90 25.06
N ILE A 296 31.58 5.01 23.78
CA ILE A 296 32.65 5.91 23.33
C ILE A 296 32.33 7.36 23.69
N GLY A 297 31.09 7.81 23.47
CA GLY A 297 30.65 9.15 23.85
C GLY A 297 30.81 9.43 25.34
N LYS A 298 30.45 8.47 26.21
CA LYS A 298 30.67 8.56 27.67
C LYS A 298 32.16 8.61 28.01
N LEU A 299 32.99 7.83 27.33
CA LEU A 299 34.44 7.82 27.56
C LEU A 299 35.09 9.14 27.13
N CYS A 300 34.72 9.67 25.95
CA CYS A 300 35.16 10.99 25.47
C CYS A 300 34.75 12.12 26.42
N THR A 301 33.49 12.13 26.86
CA THR A 301 33.01 13.16 27.82
C THR A 301 33.67 13.06 29.19
N TYR A 302 34.01 11.85 29.65
CA TYR A 302 34.78 11.64 30.87
C TYR A 302 36.20 12.18 30.75
N ILE A 303 36.92 11.84 29.67
CA ILE A 303 38.28 12.34 29.40
C ILE A 303 38.26 13.87 29.31
N PHE A 304 37.32 14.44 28.55
CA PHE A 304 37.17 15.88 28.40
C PHE A 304 36.92 16.57 29.76
N ARG A 305 36.03 16.02 30.58
CA ARG A 305 35.78 16.56 31.93
C ARG A 305 37.04 16.52 32.80
N ASN A 306 37.81 15.44 32.70
CA ASN A 306 39.04 15.29 33.48
C ASN A 306 40.15 16.25 33.01
N THR A 307 40.33 16.44 31.71
CA THR A 307 41.32 17.38 31.16
C THR A 307 40.97 18.82 31.53
N VAL A 308 39.69 19.23 31.40
CA VAL A 308 39.22 20.55 31.84
C VAL A 308 39.46 20.73 33.34
N ARG A 309 39.14 19.74 34.18
CA ARG A 309 39.39 19.78 35.62
C ARG A 309 40.88 19.93 35.94
N PHE A 310 41.73 19.20 35.23
CA PHE A 310 43.18 19.28 35.39
C PHE A 310 43.71 20.66 35.00
N LEU A 311 43.28 21.21 33.86
CA LEU A 311 43.65 22.56 33.39
C LEU A 311 43.22 23.66 34.37
N ILE A 312 41.99 23.61 34.88
CA ILE A 312 41.51 24.56 35.90
C ILE A 312 42.38 24.46 37.17
N LYS A 313 42.71 23.24 37.60
CA LYS A 313 43.53 23.02 38.79
C LYS A 313 44.95 23.53 38.63
N THR A 314 45.57 23.38 37.45
CA THR A 314 46.92 23.89 37.19
C THR A 314 46.93 25.42 37.10
N LEU A 315 45.93 26.03 36.45
CA LEU A 315 45.75 27.48 36.42
C LEU A 315 45.59 28.06 37.83
N LEU A 316 44.71 27.48 38.66
CA LEU A 316 44.54 27.94 40.05
C LEU A 316 45.85 27.85 40.84
N LYS A 317 46.63 26.78 40.66
CA LYS A 317 47.94 26.63 41.30
C LYS A 317 48.97 27.67 40.81
N SER A 318 48.99 28.00 39.51
CA SER A 318 49.93 29.02 39.01
C SER A 318 49.58 30.41 39.52
N PHE A 319 48.30 30.79 39.59
CA PHE A 319 47.87 32.04 40.21
C PHE A 319 48.24 32.11 41.71
N ALA A 320 48.09 31.00 42.46
CA ALA A 320 48.51 30.92 43.86
C ALA A 320 50.04 30.97 44.05
N GLY A 321 50.82 30.47 43.08
CA GLY A 321 52.29 30.56 43.10
C GLY A 321 52.81 31.97 42.85
N VAL A 322 52.22 32.68 41.87
CA VAL A 322 52.61 34.07 41.51
C VAL A 322 52.27 35.08 42.63
N THR A 323 51.21 34.82 43.40
CA THR A 323 50.86 35.66 44.56
C THR A 323 51.80 35.45 45.75
N ARG A 324 52.40 34.26 45.89
CA ARG A 324 53.42 33.98 46.93
C ARG A 324 54.83 34.46 46.60
N SER A 325 55.16 34.70 45.34
CA SER A 325 56.48 35.22 44.93
C SER A 325 56.56 36.75 44.86
N LYS A 326 55.47 37.46 45.22
CA LYS A 326 55.37 38.93 45.26
C LYS A 326 55.25 39.48 46.70
N ILE A 327 55.48 38.63 47.69
CA ILE A 327 55.68 38.98 49.11
C ILE A 327 57.11 38.58 49.43
#